data_AF-A0A525WN83-F1
#
_entry.id   AF-A0A525WN83-F1
#
_cell.length_a   1.000
_cell.length_b   1.000
_cell.length_c   1.000
_cell.angle_alpha   90.00
_cell.angle_beta   90.00
_cell.angle_gamma   90.00
#
_symmetry.space_group_name_H-M   'P 1'
#
loop_
_entity.id
_entity.type
_entity.pdbx_description
1 polymer ?
#
loop_
_entity_poly.entity_id
_entity_poly.type
_entity_poly.pdbx_seq_one_letter_code
_entity_poly.pdbx_strand_id
1 'polypeptide(L)'
;MRLLLDESVPSRLRRALPTHEVRTVVEMSWSGIKNGKLLVLVASDFDAFSTVDKNLPYRQNLIELPIAVVVLDAVSSELPALLPLVPNLERELAALIPRTCVRVQA
;
A
#
# COMPACT_ATOMS: atom_id res chain seq x y z
N MET A 1 -1.47 -8.50 9.43
CA MET A 1 -1.70 -7.04 9.65
C MET A 1 -2.83 -6.55 8.76
N ARG A 2 -3.34 -5.36 9.05
CA ARG A 2 -4.38 -4.67 8.29
C ARG A 2 -3.72 -3.83 7.21
N LEU A 3 -3.88 -4.23 5.95
CA LEU A 3 -3.31 -3.58 4.79
C LEU A 3 -4.42 -2.96 3.94
N LEU A 4 -4.30 -1.67 3.62
CA LEU A 4 -5.18 -1.04 2.65
C LEU A 4 -4.48 -0.97 1.28
N LEU A 5 -5.16 -1.47 0.25
CA LEU A 5 -4.73 -1.32 -1.14
C LEU A 5 -5.36 -0.06 -1.74
N ASP A 6 -4.52 0.75 -2.38
CA ASP A 6 -4.92 1.91 -3.16
C ASP A 6 -5.79 1.52 -4.38
N GLU A 7 -6.52 2.49 -4.93
CA GLU A 7 -7.29 2.31 -6.17
C GLU A 7 -6.42 1.94 -7.37
N SER A 8 -5.15 2.31 -7.32
CA SER A 8 -4.13 2.00 -8.32
C SER A 8 -3.66 0.53 -8.26
N VAL A 9 -3.97 -0.19 -7.18
CA VAL A 9 -3.57 -1.59 -6.99
C VAL A 9 -4.76 -2.51 -7.31
N PRO A 10 -4.60 -3.53 -8.17
CA PRO A 10 -5.64 -4.52 -8.42
C PRO A 10 -6.09 -5.20 -7.13
N SER A 11 -7.39 -5.12 -6.82
CA SER A 11 -7.98 -5.75 -5.62
C SER A 11 -7.72 -7.26 -5.53
N ARG A 12 -7.49 -7.92 -6.67
CA ARG A 12 -7.13 -9.34 -6.75
C ARG A 12 -5.79 -9.68 -6.09
N LEU A 13 -4.89 -8.71 -5.91
CA LEU A 13 -3.61 -8.90 -5.21
C LEU A 13 -3.81 -9.41 -3.78
N ARG A 14 -4.94 -9.09 -3.14
CA ARG A 14 -5.29 -9.61 -1.82
C ARG A 14 -5.25 -11.13 -1.72
N ARG A 15 -5.53 -11.84 -2.82
CA ARG A 15 -5.51 -13.32 -2.86
C ARG A 15 -4.11 -13.88 -2.68
N ALA A 16 -3.09 -13.09 -2.97
CA ALA A 16 -1.68 -13.44 -2.78
C ALA A 16 -1.14 -13.04 -1.39
N LEU A 17 -1.98 -12.45 -0.53
CA LEU A 17 -1.61 -12.01 0.83
C LEU A 17 -2.54 -12.65 1.88
N PRO A 18 -2.62 -13.99 1.96
CA PRO A 18 -3.62 -14.69 2.79
C PRO A 18 -3.42 -14.50 4.30
N THR A 19 -2.21 -14.12 4.72
CA THR A 19 -1.82 -13.89 6.12
C THR A 19 -2.18 -12.47 6.61
N HIS A 20 -2.77 -11.64 5.73
CA HIS A 20 -3.06 -10.23 5.98
C HIS A 20 -4.55 -9.95 5.84
N GLU A 21 -5.08 -9.06 6.68
CA GLU A 21 -6.42 -8.50 6.46
C GLU A 21 -6.31 -7.39 5.43
N VAL A 22 -6.68 -7.67 4.19
CA VAL A 22 -6.52 -6.74 3.09
C VAL A 22 -7.88 -6.15 2.69
N ARG A 23 -7.98 -4.82 2.74
CA ARG A 23 -9.11 -4.04 2.21
C ARG A 23 -8.64 -3.15 1.08
N THR A 24 -9.58 -2.64 0.30
CA THR A 24 -9.30 -1.65 -0.76
C THR A 24 -9.93 -0.30 -0.44
N VAL A 25 -9.34 0.78 -0.95
CA VAL A 25 -9.93 2.14 -0.88
C VAL A 25 -11.38 2.16 -1.37
N VAL A 26 -11.69 1.37 -2.41
CA VAL A 26 -13.04 1.23 -2.97
C VAL A 26 -13.99 0.57 -1.97
N GLU A 27 -13.59 -0.52 -1.32
CA GLU A 27 -14.40 -1.20 -0.30
C GLU A 27 -14.67 -0.32 0.91
N MET A 28 -13.72 0.55 1.27
CA MET A 28 -13.87 1.53 2.35
C MET A 28 -14.69 2.76 1.95
N SER A 29 -15.16 2.85 0.70
CA SER A 29 -15.82 4.03 0.15
C SER A 29 -14.98 5.31 0.28
N TRP A 30 -13.65 5.17 0.19
CA TRP A 30 -12.67 6.26 0.30
C TRP A 30 -12.13 6.74 -1.05
N SER A 31 -12.71 6.25 -2.16
CA SER A 31 -12.35 6.66 -3.51
C SER A 31 -12.48 8.18 -3.70
N GLY A 32 -11.49 8.79 -4.36
CA GLY A 32 -11.45 10.23 -4.63
C GLY A 32 -11.03 11.12 -3.45
N ILE A 33 -10.78 10.55 -2.26
CA ILE A 33 -10.17 11.31 -1.15
C ILE A 33 -8.72 11.63 -1.51
N LYS A 34 -8.33 12.91 -1.36
CA LYS A 34 -6.94 13.33 -1.59
C LYS A 34 -5.99 12.54 -0.71
N ASN A 35 -4.93 12.02 -1.32
CA ASN A 35 -3.86 11.24 -0.71
C ASN A 35 -3.44 11.66 0.72
N GLY A 36 -3.21 12.96 0.97
CA GLY A 36 -2.83 13.42 2.31
C GLY A 36 -3.88 13.16 3.38
N LYS A 37 -5.17 13.43 3.06
CA LYS A 37 -6.29 13.12 3.96
C LYS A 37 -6.55 11.62 4.05
N LEU A 38 -6.38 10.92 2.93
CA LEU A 38 -6.52 9.47 2.88
C LEU A 38 -5.57 8.81 3.88
N LEU A 39 -4.26 9.11 3.83
CA LEU A 39 -3.29 8.49 4.73
C LEU A 39 -3.62 8.72 6.22
N VAL A 40 -4.15 9.89 6.59
CA VAL A 40 -4.59 10.16 7.98
C VAL A 40 -5.78 9.28 8.38
N LEU A 41 -6.74 9.06 7.47
CA LEU A 41 -7.85 8.14 7.70
C LEU A 41 -7.34 6.70 7.84
N VAL A 42 -6.48 6.27 6.91
CA VAL A 42 -5.92 4.92 6.89
C VAL A 42 -5.15 4.64 8.20
N ALA A 43 -4.40 5.62 8.72
CA ALA A 43 -3.62 5.49 9.95
C ALA A 43 -4.42 5.14 11.22
N SER A 44 -5.74 5.36 11.21
CA SER A 44 -6.61 5.03 12.35
C SER A 44 -6.97 3.54 12.38
N ASP A 45 -7.16 2.92 11.21
CA ASP A 45 -7.77 1.60 11.07
C ASP A 45 -6.85 0.54 10.45
N PHE A 46 -5.71 0.94 9.89
CA PHE A 46 -4.78 0.06 9.18
C PHE A 46 -3.34 0.28 9.64
N ASP A 47 -2.53 -0.74 9.41
CA ASP A 47 -1.12 -0.76 9.79
C ASP A 47 -0.23 -0.28 8.62
N ALA A 48 -0.68 -0.50 7.38
CA ALA A 48 0.02 -0.12 6.16
C ALA A 48 -0.92 0.28 5.01
N PHE A 49 -0.43 1.15 4.14
CA PHE A 49 -1.05 1.53 2.87
C PHE A 49 -0.18 1.10 1.69
N SER A 50 -0.74 0.41 0.69
CA SER A 50 -0.01 -0.07 -0.49
C SER A 50 -0.49 0.60 -1.77
N THR A 51 0.45 1.10 -2.58
CA THR A 51 0.18 1.79 -3.85
C THR A 51 1.18 1.40 -4.93
N VAL A 52 0.83 1.58 -6.21
CA VAL A 52 1.79 1.57 -7.33
C VAL A 52 2.20 2.99 -7.75
N ASP A 53 1.58 4.04 -7.19
CA ASP A 53 1.94 5.43 -7.49
C ASP A 53 3.27 5.81 -6.84
N LYS A 54 4.34 5.72 -7.64
CA LYS A 54 5.71 6.06 -7.24
C LYS A 54 5.86 7.54 -6.86
N ASN A 55 4.93 8.41 -7.26
CA ASN A 55 4.96 9.83 -6.95
C ASN A 55 4.31 10.16 -5.61
N LEU A 56 3.45 9.29 -5.08
CA LEU A 56 2.76 9.49 -3.82
C LEU A 56 3.71 9.89 -2.68
N PRO A 57 4.84 9.18 -2.44
CA PRO A 57 5.72 9.49 -1.33
C PRO A 57 6.59 10.73 -1.59
N TYR A 58 6.73 11.19 -2.83
CA TYR A 58 7.42 12.46 -3.13
C TYR A 58 6.48 13.66 -3.02
N ARG A 59 5.17 13.45 -3.25
CA ARG A 59 4.14 14.49 -3.07
C ARG A 59 3.75 14.67 -1.61
N GLN A 60 3.92 13.65 -0.78
CA GLN A 60 3.72 13.74 0.66
C GLN A 60 5.06 13.85 1.36
N ASN A 61 5.17 14.71 2.38
CA ASN A 61 6.37 14.75 3.19
C ASN A 61 6.54 13.39 3.89
N LEU A 62 7.56 12.63 3.48
CA LEU A 62 7.90 11.32 4.05
C LEU A 62 8.10 11.36 5.57
N ILE A 63 8.52 12.51 6.10
CA ILE A 63 8.76 12.76 7.52
C ILE A 63 7.44 12.84 8.31
N GLU A 64 6.33 13.17 7.66
CA GLU A 64 5.02 13.41 8.27
C GLU A 64 4.03 12.28 8.00
N LEU A 65 4.50 11.13 7.50
CA LEU A 65 3.61 10.02 7.17
C LEU A 65 2.86 9.54 8.43
N PRO A 66 1.52 9.56 8.44
CA PRO A 66 0.75 9.11 9.60
C PRO A 66 0.72 7.58 9.70
N ILE A 67 1.05 6.87 8.60
CA ILE A 67 1.05 5.41 8.46
C ILE A 67 2.26 4.94 7.63
N ALA A 68 2.64 3.67 7.75
CA ALA A 68 3.59 3.07 6.82
C ALA A 68 3.01 3.00 5.38
N VAL A 69 3.83 3.37 4.40
CA VAL A 69 3.48 3.37 2.97
C VAL A 69 4.39 2.39 2.24
N VAL A 70 3.78 1.48 1.49
CA VAL A 70 4.47 0.49 0.66
C VAL A 70 4.21 0.81 -0.80
N VAL A 71 5.27 1.07 -1.55
CA VAL A 71 5.20 1.34 -2.98
C VAL A 71 5.62 0.09 -3.73
N LEU A 72 4.69 -0.51 -4.47
CA LEU A 72 4.94 -1.61 -5.38
C LEU A 72 5.54 -1.05 -6.67
N ASP A 73 6.85 -1.15 -6.78
CA ASP A 73 7.62 -0.61 -7.89
C ASP A 73 7.74 -1.64 -9.02
N ALA A 74 6.60 -1.91 -9.66
CA ALA A 74 6.52 -2.73 -10.84
C ALA A 74 6.66 -1.90 -12.13
N VAL A 75 6.93 -2.60 -13.24
CA VAL A 75 6.88 -2.06 -14.60
C VAL A 75 5.45 -1.78 -15.07
N SER A 76 4.45 -2.42 -14.46
CA SER A 76 3.03 -2.27 -14.76
C SER A 76 2.20 -2.41 -13.49
N SER A 77 1.05 -1.74 -13.42
CA SER A 77 0.07 -1.88 -12.34
C SER A 77 -0.81 -3.13 -12.47
N GLU A 78 -0.65 -3.89 -13.55
CA GLU A 78 -1.42 -5.12 -13.75
C GLU A 78 -0.97 -6.23 -12.79
N LEU A 79 -1.92 -7.07 -12.39
CA LEU A 79 -1.69 -8.15 -11.44
C LEU A 79 -0.48 -9.05 -11.81
N PRO A 80 -0.29 -9.50 -13.07
CA PRO A 80 0.87 -10.34 -13.41
C PRO A 80 2.23 -9.70 -13.14
N ALA A 81 2.33 -8.37 -13.23
CA ALA A 81 3.56 -7.64 -12.92
C ALA A 81 3.77 -7.44 -11.41
N LEU A 82 2.70 -7.47 -10.62
CA LEU A 82 2.75 -7.33 -9.17
C LEU A 82 2.96 -8.67 -8.44
N LEU A 83 2.53 -9.79 -9.00
CA LEU A 83 2.67 -11.11 -8.37
C LEU A 83 4.14 -11.48 -8.04
N PRO A 84 5.15 -11.20 -8.90
CA PRO A 84 6.55 -11.44 -8.58
C PRO A 84 7.06 -10.63 -7.38
N LEU A 85 6.43 -9.50 -7.06
CA LEU A 85 6.79 -8.68 -5.91
C LEU A 85 6.29 -9.25 -4.58
N VAL A 86 5.31 -10.15 -4.59
CA VAL A 86 4.63 -10.65 -3.38
C VAL A 86 5.60 -11.23 -2.34
N PRO A 87 6.61 -12.05 -2.69
CA PRO A 87 7.56 -12.57 -1.70
C PRO A 87 8.37 -11.46 -1.01
N ASN A 88 8.78 -10.44 -1.76
CA ASN A 88 9.50 -9.30 -1.19
C ASN A 88 8.56 -8.41 -0.38
N LEU A 89 7.33 -8.21 -0.85
CA LEU A 89 6.28 -7.50 -0.14
C LEU A 89 6.01 -8.15 1.23
N GLU A 90 5.81 -9.47 1.31
CA GLU A 90 5.57 -10.14 2.58
C GLU A 90 6.74 -9.99 3.55
N ARG A 91 7.99 -10.00 3.06
CA ARG A 91 9.17 -9.77 3.89
C ARG A 91 9.20 -8.36 4.47
N GLU A 92 8.93 -7.36 3.64
CA GLU A 92 8.88 -5.95 4.07
C GLU A 92 7.71 -5.71 5.02
N LEU A 93 6.56 -6.32 4.77
CA LEU A 93 5.41 -6.25 5.69
C LEU A 93 5.77 -6.90 7.04
N ALA A 94 6.45 -8.05 7.07
CA ALA A 94 6.85 -8.70 8.32
C ALA A 94 7.80 -7.85 9.18
N ALA A 95 8.62 -7.00 8.57
CA ALA A 95 9.57 -6.11 9.24
C ALA A 95 9.15 -4.63 9.24
N LEU A 96 7.89 -4.35 8.92
CA LEU A 96 7.45 -2.98 8.63
C LEU A 96 7.51 -2.09 9.85
N ILE A 97 8.18 -0.94 9.69
CA ILE A 97 8.25 0.09 10.72
C ILE A 97 7.13 1.11 10.47
N PRO A 98 6.30 1.45 11.48
CA PRO A 98 5.28 2.48 11.34
C PRO A 98 5.85 3.81 10.85
N ARG A 99 5.06 4.56 10.06
CA ARG A 99 5.43 5.89 9.53
C ARG A 99 6.69 5.91 8.66
N THR A 100 6.99 4.80 8.00
CA THR A 100 8.07 4.71 7.01
C THR A 100 7.51 4.53 5.61
N CYS A 101 8.35 4.78 4.61
CA CYS A 101 8.04 4.47 3.22
C CYS A 101 9.02 3.44 2.71
N VAL A 102 8.51 2.32 2.19
CA VAL A 102 9.31 1.23 1.62
C VAL A 102 8.94 1.02 0.17
N ARG A 103 9.93 0.79 -0.69
CA ARG A 103 9.74 0.43 -2.10
C ARG A 103 10.03 -1.05 -2.28
N VAL A 104 9.08 -1.78 -2.84
CA VAL A 104 9.20 -3.21 -3.14
C VAL A 104 9.43 -3.38 -4.62
N GLN A 105 10.56 -3.99 -4.97
CA GLN A 105 10.97 -4.35 -6.33
C GLN A 105 11.16 -5.88 -6.44
N ALA A 106 11.23 -6.38 -7.67
CA ALA A 106 11.36 -7.82 -7.95
C ALA A 106 12.80 -8.29 -7.74
#